data_AF-A0A7W5AGC4-F1
#
_entry.id   AF-A0A7W5AGC4-F1
#
_cell.length_a   1.000
_cell.length_b   1.000
_cell.length_c   1.000
_cell.angle_alpha   90.00
_cell.angle_beta   90.00
_cell.angle_gamma   90.00
#
_symmetry.space_group_name_H-M   'P 1'
#
loop_
_entity.id
_entity.type
_entity.pdbx_description
1 polymer ?
#
loop_
_entity_poly.entity_id
_entity_poly.type
_entity_poly.pdbx_seq_one_letter_code
_entity_poly.pdbx_strand_id
1 'polypeptide(L)'
;MSEPLIRRHYPPMMTFHAPHCPAVNDGMPSFPVDEARTAYPNHHFCVCAAGDIAPYVMVEPATAEHEYDPSGTRPDDAVRSLCRRCFGTHGEGEDREVINVRPQHRPPPPGLILPGD
;
A
#
# COMPACT_ATOMS: atom_id res chain seq x y z
N MET A 1 21.08 18.26 -5.47
CA MET A 1 19.88 18.07 -6.29
C MET A 1 18.97 17.14 -5.52
N SER A 2 17.84 17.62 -5.00
CA SER A 2 16.83 16.70 -4.44
C SER A 2 16.27 15.91 -5.61
N GLU A 3 16.33 14.58 -5.53
CA GLU A 3 15.69 13.72 -6.53
C GLU A 3 14.24 14.15 -6.73
N PRO A 4 13.72 14.12 -7.97
CA PRO A 4 12.32 14.40 -8.20
C PRO A 4 11.50 13.46 -7.33
N LEU A 5 10.61 14.02 -6.52
CA LEU A 5 9.72 13.26 -5.67
C LEU A 5 8.79 12.43 -6.58
N ILE A 6 9.16 11.17 -6.84
CA ILE A 6 8.36 10.26 -7.66
C ILE A 6 7.07 10.01 -6.90
N ARG A 7 5.95 10.54 -7.43
CA ARG A 7 4.63 10.31 -6.85
C ARG A 7 4.22 8.86 -7.09
N ARG A 8 3.77 8.16 -6.05
CA ARG A 8 3.43 6.73 -6.11
C ARG A 8 1.97 6.47 -5.77
N HIS A 9 1.38 5.52 -6.49
CA HIS A 9 0.16 4.85 -6.07
C HIS A 9 0.54 3.86 -4.98
N TYR A 10 -0.01 4.06 -3.79
CA TYR A 10 0.13 3.07 -2.74
C TYR A 10 -0.82 1.90 -3.04
N PRO A 11 -0.34 0.65 -2.95
CA PRO A 11 -1.17 -0.50 -3.20
C PRO A 11 -2.34 -0.54 -2.19
N PRO A 12 -3.43 -1.24 -2.52
CA PRO A 12 -4.43 -1.55 -1.52
C PRO A 12 -3.84 -2.39 -0.39
N MET A 13 -4.56 -2.43 0.73
CA MET A 13 -4.31 -3.44 1.75
C MET A 13 -4.39 -4.82 1.11
N MET A 14 -3.60 -5.78 1.61
CA MET A 14 -3.73 -7.17 1.19
C MET A 14 -4.47 -7.99 2.25
N THR A 15 -5.33 -8.90 1.79
CA THR A 15 -5.94 -9.92 2.66
C THR A 15 -5.11 -11.20 2.56
N PHE A 16 -4.73 -11.75 3.71
CA PHE A 16 -4.10 -13.06 3.81
C PHE A 16 -5.13 -14.12 4.17
N HIS A 17 -5.31 -15.09 3.29
CA HIS A 17 -6.17 -16.24 3.49
C HIS A 17 -5.35 -17.49 3.83
N ALA A 18 -5.90 -18.34 4.69
CA ALA A 18 -5.38 -19.69 4.83
C ALA A 18 -5.72 -20.51 3.57
N PRO A 19 -4.91 -21.53 3.21
CA PRO A 19 -5.15 -22.32 2.00
C PRO A 19 -6.52 -23.03 1.96
N HIS A 20 -7.12 -23.28 3.12
CA HIS A 20 -8.43 -23.92 3.26
C HIS A 20 -9.60 -22.92 3.23
N CYS A 21 -9.34 -21.62 3.12
CA CYS A 21 -10.36 -20.59 3.15
C CYS A 21 -11.28 -20.71 1.91
N PRO A 22 -12.61 -20.66 2.05
CA PRO A 22 -13.54 -20.80 0.92
C PRO A 22 -13.49 -19.63 -0.07
N ALA A 23 -12.88 -18.50 0.30
CA ALA A 23 -12.67 -17.36 -0.60
C ALA A 23 -11.48 -17.57 -1.55
N VAL A 24 -10.63 -18.56 -1.28
CA VAL A 24 -9.47 -18.86 -2.12
C VAL A 24 -9.92 -19.49 -3.43
N ASN A 25 -9.32 -19.06 -4.53
CA ASN A 25 -9.43 -19.69 -5.84
C ASN A 25 -8.04 -20.08 -6.37
N ASP A 26 -8.01 -20.99 -7.35
CA ASP A 26 -6.77 -21.55 -7.92
C ASP A 26 -5.84 -20.51 -8.58
N GLY A 27 -6.32 -19.29 -8.82
CA GLY A 27 -5.54 -18.20 -9.42
C GLY A 27 -4.83 -17.31 -8.41
N MET A 28 -5.08 -17.48 -7.11
CA MET A 28 -4.47 -16.63 -6.09
C MET A 28 -2.98 -16.98 -5.89
N PRO A 29 -2.10 -15.96 -5.80
CA PRO A 29 -0.70 -16.22 -5.47
C PRO A 29 -0.56 -16.71 -4.03
N SER A 30 0.32 -17.69 -3.83
CA SER A 30 0.67 -18.25 -2.53
C SER A 30 2.08 -17.85 -2.13
N PHE A 31 2.26 -17.53 -0.85
CA PHE A 31 3.55 -17.11 -0.29
C PHE A 31 3.78 -17.75 1.08
N PRO A 32 5.03 -18.05 1.47
CA PRO A 32 5.37 -18.28 2.87
C PRO A 32 4.92 -17.09 3.73
N VAL A 33 4.42 -17.35 4.93
CA VAL A 33 3.84 -16.29 5.79
C VAL A 33 4.81 -15.12 6.03
N ASP A 34 6.07 -15.42 6.33
CA ASP A 34 7.07 -14.38 6.64
C ASP A 34 7.47 -13.56 5.40
N GLU A 35 7.51 -14.20 4.22
CA GLU A 35 7.73 -13.51 2.96
C GLU A 35 6.54 -12.60 2.62
N ALA A 36 5.31 -13.10 2.81
CA ALA A 36 4.09 -12.32 2.59
C ALA A 36 4.06 -11.07 3.49
N ARG A 37 4.38 -11.22 4.78
CA ARG A 37 4.44 -10.11 5.75
C ARG A 37 5.47 -9.05 5.36
N THR A 38 6.60 -9.48 4.80
CA THR A 38 7.66 -8.59 4.34
C THR A 38 7.25 -7.86 3.05
N ALA A 39 6.67 -8.59 2.10
CA ALA A 39 6.25 -8.05 0.80
C ALA A 39 5.05 -7.09 0.92
N TYR A 40 4.12 -7.39 1.83
CA TYR A 40 2.87 -6.68 2.00
C TYR A 40 2.72 -6.19 3.45
N PRO A 41 3.43 -5.14 3.87
CA PRO A 41 3.41 -4.66 5.26
C PRO A 41 2.02 -4.15 5.68
N ASN A 42 1.20 -3.70 4.74
CA ASN A 42 -0.21 -3.34 4.96
C ASN A 42 -1.11 -4.54 4.62
N HIS A 43 -1.19 -5.50 5.54
CA HIS A 43 -2.02 -6.69 5.39
C HIS A 43 -2.95 -6.89 6.59
N HIS A 44 -3.98 -7.70 6.40
CA HIS A 44 -4.74 -8.29 7.49
C HIS A 44 -4.96 -9.78 7.22
N PHE A 45 -5.12 -10.56 8.28
CA PHE A 45 -5.53 -11.95 8.16
C PHE A 45 -7.05 -12.03 8.05
N CYS A 46 -7.53 -12.75 7.04
CA CYS A 46 -8.93 -13.17 7.00
C CYS A 46 -9.28 -13.93 8.29
N VAL A 47 -10.55 -13.91 8.71
CA VAL A 47 -11.01 -14.66 9.88
C VAL A 47 -10.67 -16.15 9.80
N CYS A 48 -10.69 -16.74 8.60
CA CYS A 48 -10.30 -18.14 8.37
C CYS A 48 -8.79 -18.39 8.54
N ALA A 49 -7.97 -17.34 8.46
CA ALA A 49 -6.53 -17.40 8.72
C ALA A 49 -6.17 -17.01 10.16
N ALA A 50 -7.09 -16.41 10.91
CA ALA A 50 -6.89 -15.97 12.28
C ALA A 50 -6.84 -17.18 13.23
N GLY A 51 -5.65 -17.69 13.50
CA GLY A 51 -5.41 -18.80 14.42
C GLY A 51 -4.74 -20.03 13.80
N ASP A 52 -4.44 -19.98 12.50
CA ASP A 52 -3.89 -21.14 11.79
C ASP A 52 -2.36 -21.04 11.64
N ILE A 53 -1.65 -22.14 11.96
CA ILE A 53 -0.20 -22.29 11.74
C ILE A 53 0.02 -22.79 10.31
N ALA A 54 -0.59 -22.13 9.32
CA ALA A 54 -0.35 -22.47 7.93
C ALA A 54 1.03 -21.91 7.54
N PRO A 55 1.95 -22.72 6.97
CA PRO A 55 3.26 -22.22 6.56
C PRO A 55 3.16 -21.25 5.36
N TYR A 56 2.03 -21.24 4.66
CA TYR A 56 1.76 -20.42 3.49
C TYR A 56 0.39 -19.74 3.59
N VAL A 57 0.27 -18.57 2.96
CA VAL A 57 -0.97 -17.80 2.80
C VAL A 57 -1.26 -17.54 1.34
N MET A 58 -2.54 -17.47 0.99
CA MET A 58 -3.01 -16.98 -0.29
C MET A 58 -3.28 -15.48 -0.17
N VAL A 59 -2.81 -14.70 -1.13
CA VAL A 59 -2.80 -13.24 -1.05
C VAL A 59 -3.74 -12.65 -2.10
N GLU A 60 -4.65 -11.78 -1.67
CA GLU A 60 -5.50 -11.00 -2.57
C GLU A 60 -5.49 -9.51 -2.20
N PRO A 61 -5.71 -8.60 -3.16
CA PRO A 61 -6.05 -7.22 -2.83
C PRO A 61 -7.32 -7.19 -2.00
N ALA A 62 -7.28 -6.55 -0.83
CA ALA A 62 -8.47 -6.35 -0.03
C ALA A 62 -9.41 -5.40 -0.79
N THR A 63 -10.56 -5.91 -1.22
CA THR A 63 -11.70 -5.09 -1.56
C THR A 63 -12.31 -4.60 -0.26
N ALA A 64 -12.10 -3.33 0.06
CA ALA A 64 -12.63 -2.76 1.29
C ALA A 64 -14.17 -2.80 1.27
N GLU A 65 -14.80 -3.53 2.20
CA GLU A 65 -16.27 -3.49 2.43
C GLU A 65 -16.72 -2.20 3.12
N HIS A 66 -15.92 -1.13 3.05
CA HIS A 66 -16.21 0.13 3.70
C HIS A 66 -16.00 1.30 2.74
N GLU A 67 -16.66 2.42 3.04
CA GLU A 67 -16.40 3.68 2.36
C GLU A 67 -14.97 4.16 2.64
N TYR A 68 -14.39 4.84 1.68
CA TYR A 68 -13.05 5.41 1.81
C TYR A 68 -13.03 6.54 2.82
N ASP A 69 -12.32 6.32 3.93
CA ASP A 69 -12.06 7.33 4.96
C ASP A 69 -10.60 7.81 4.81
N PRO A 70 -10.32 9.03 4.31
CA PRO A 70 -8.96 9.51 4.13
C PRO A 70 -8.22 9.65 5.46
N SER A 71 -7.02 9.08 5.52
CA SER A 71 -6.05 9.30 6.58
C SER A 71 -5.59 10.75 6.57
N GLY A 72 -5.57 11.39 7.74
CA GLY A 72 -4.91 12.69 7.93
C GLY A 72 -3.38 12.60 7.86
N THR A 73 -2.83 11.39 7.98
CA THR A 73 -1.41 11.08 7.82
C THR A 73 -1.15 10.63 6.39
N ARG A 74 -0.23 11.32 5.69
CA ARG A 74 0.13 11.02 4.30
C ARG A 74 1.64 10.92 4.14
N PRO A 75 2.16 9.90 3.45
CA PRO A 75 3.51 9.94 2.91
C PRO A 75 3.65 11.10 1.92
N ASP A 76 4.81 11.75 1.90
CA ASP A 76 5.03 12.94 1.07
C ASP A 76 4.94 12.63 -0.42
N ASP A 77 5.27 11.41 -0.83
CA ASP A 77 5.28 10.91 -2.20
C ASP A 77 3.95 10.27 -2.64
N ALA A 78 2.92 10.22 -1.80
CA ALA A 78 1.64 9.66 -2.20
C ALA A 78 0.94 10.54 -3.28
N VAL A 79 0.32 9.90 -4.28
CA VAL A 79 -0.55 10.58 -5.28
C VAL A 79 -1.90 11.00 -4.69
N ARG A 80 -2.33 10.32 -3.63
CA ARG A 80 -3.60 10.51 -2.92
C ARG A 80 -3.41 10.19 -1.43
N SER A 81 -4.32 10.66 -0.58
CA SER A 81 -4.35 10.22 0.82
C SER A 81 -4.48 8.69 0.88
N LEU A 82 -3.96 8.06 1.94
CA LEU A 82 -4.24 6.65 2.19
C LEU A 82 -5.59 6.55 2.89
N CYS A 83 -6.30 5.42 2.77
CA CYS A 83 -7.46 5.18 3.62
C CYS A 83 -6.98 4.90 5.05
N ARG A 84 -7.58 5.55 6.04
CA ARG A 84 -7.32 5.34 7.48
C ARG A 84 -7.58 3.89 7.91
N ARG A 85 -8.50 3.19 7.22
CA ARG A 85 -8.88 1.81 7.55
C ARG A 85 -8.04 0.78 6.79
N CYS A 86 -7.72 1.04 5.52
CA CYS A 86 -6.91 0.13 4.70
C CYS A 86 -5.40 0.35 4.84
N PHE A 87 -4.94 1.48 5.39
CA PHE A 87 -3.52 1.88 5.36
C PHE A 87 -2.90 1.89 3.95
N GLY A 88 -3.75 2.01 2.93
CA GLY A 88 -3.44 1.92 1.50
C GLY A 88 -4.58 2.55 0.70
N THR A 89 -4.62 2.32 -0.61
CA THR A 89 -5.78 2.73 -1.43
C THR A 89 -6.86 1.64 -1.45
N HIS A 90 -8.01 1.85 -2.09
CA HIS A 90 -8.97 0.75 -2.35
C HIS A 90 -8.64 0.00 -3.67
N GLY A 91 -7.52 0.34 -4.34
CA GLY A 91 -7.20 -0.12 -5.70
C GLY A 91 -7.59 0.90 -6.79
N GLU A 92 -7.48 0.47 -8.04
CA GLU A 92 -7.85 1.28 -9.22
C GLU A 92 -9.37 1.29 -9.41
N GLY A 93 -9.96 2.45 -9.71
CA GLY A 93 -11.38 2.53 -10.14
C GLY A 93 -12.29 3.48 -9.37
N GLU A 94 -11.80 4.22 -8.37
CA GLU A 94 -12.64 5.18 -7.66
C GLU A 94 -12.13 6.62 -7.84
N ASP A 95 -12.96 7.45 -8.47
CA ASP A 95 -12.80 8.91 -8.59
C ASP A 95 -12.76 9.51 -7.19
N ARG A 96 -11.55 9.77 -6.70
CA ARG A 96 -11.30 10.24 -5.34
C ARG A 96 -10.21 11.30 -5.33
N GLU A 97 -10.30 12.18 -4.33
CA GLU A 97 -9.49 13.38 -4.15
C GLU A 97 -8.05 13.24 -4.70
N VAL A 98 -7.82 13.83 -5.88
CA VAL A 98 -6.49 13.95 -6.46
C VAL A 98 -5.80 15.11 -5.78
N ILE A 99 -4.61 14.87 -5.22
CA ILE A 99 -3.86 15.92 -4.56
C ILE A 99 -3.29 16.85 -5.64
N ASN A 100 -3.90 18.02 -5.80
CA ASN A 100 -3.32 19.11 -6.60
C ASN A 100 -2.16 19.75 -5.83
N VAL A 101 -0.94 19.26 -6.04
CA VAL A 101 0.26 19.86 -5.47
C VAL A 101 0.74 20.96 -6.42
N ARG A 102 0.65 22.23 -6.02
CA ARG A 102 1.40 23.29 -6.71
C ARG A 102 2.90 22.96 -6.57
N PRO A 103 3.70 22.97 -7.64
CA PRO A 103 5.14 22.80 -7.53
C PRO A 103 5.68 23.90 -6.61
N GLN A 104 6.06 23.54 -5.39
CA GLN A 104 6.69 24.51 -4.49
C GLN A 104 8.14 24.64 -4.95
N HIS A 105 8.39 25.64 -5.78
CA HIS A 105 9.73 26.15 -6.08
C HIS A 105 10.34 26.65 -4.76
N ARG A 106 10.94 25.75 -3.98
CA ARG A 106 11.87 26.14 -2.91
C ARG A 106 13.27 26.13 -3.49
N PRO A 107 13.99 27.26 -3.54
CA PRO A 107 15.39 27.24 -3.91
C PRO A 107 16.19 26.41 -2.89
N PRO A 108 17.25 25.70 -3.33
CA PRO A 108 18.06 24.90 -2.43
C PRO A 108 18.77 25.78 -1.38
N PRO A 109 19.04 25.26 -0.17
CA PRO A 109 19.85 25.96 0.81
C PRO A 109 21.28 26.14 0.26
N PRO A 110 21.93 27.29 0.52
CA PRO A 110 23.27 27.57 0.02
C PRO A 110 24.29 26.62 0.66
N GLY A 111 25.06 25.88 -0.15
CA GLY A 111 26.28 25.21 0.32
C GLY A 111 26.60 23.79 -0.16
N LEU A 112 25.82 23.15 -1.04
CA LEU A 112 26.14 21.78 -1.51
C LEU A 112 26.78 21.79 -2.92
N ILE A 113 28.12 21.79 -2.95
CA ILE A 113 28.92 21.49 -4.15
C ILE A 113 28.89 19.95 -4.33
N LEU A 114 28.45 19.46 -5.49
CA LEU A 114 28.55 18.06 -5.89
C LEU A 114 29.79 17.89 -6.78
N PRO A 115 30.68 16.90 -6.55
CA PRO A 115 31.79 16.63 -7.46
C PRO A 115 31.34 15.78 -8.66
N GLY A 116 31.78 16.17 -9.86
CA GLY A 116 31.83 15.30 -11.05
C GLY A 116 31.09 15.85 -12.27
N ASP A 117 31.69 16.82 -12.95
CA ASP A 117 31.71 16.88 -14.42
C ASP A 117 32.71 15.82 -14.95
#